data_AF-A0A151UEK5-F1
#
_entry.id   AF-A0A151UEK5-F1
#
_cell.length_a   1.000
_cell.length_b   1.000
_cell.length_c   1.000
_cell.angle_alpha   90.00
_cell.angle_beta   90.00
_cell.angle_gamma   90.00
#
_symmetry.space_group_name_H-M   'P 1'
#
loop_
_entity.id
_entity.type
_entity.pdbx_description
1 polymer ?
#
loop_
_entity_poly.entity_id
_entity_poly.type
_entity_poly.pdbx_seq_one_letter_code
_entity_poly.pdbx_strand_id
1 'polypeptide(L)' 'GRTCSAYPACAAEVKLAGGTYADIEVTEAVTDGHLITAPAWPAHPAWMAQFIQALGATVTI' A
#
# COMPACT_ATOMS: atom_id res chain seq x y z
N GLY A 1 11.10 -11.18 -0.04
CA GLY A 1 10.45 -10.12 0.76
C GLY A 1 8.99 -10.04 0.41
N ARG A 2 8.34 -8.93 0.81
CA ARG A 2 6.97 -8.56 0.41
C ARG A 2 7.02 -7.50 -0.69
N THR A 3 5.95 -7.38 -1.45
CA THR A 3 5.69 -6.25 -2.34
C THR A 3 5.02 -5.13 -1.54
N CYS A 4 5.59 -3.94 -1.57
CA CYS A 4 4.98 -2.78 -0.92
C CYS A 4 5.31 -1.48 -1.64
N SER A 5 4.39 -0.52 -1.53
CA SER A 5 4.65 0.86 -1.88
C SER A 5 5.14 1.63 -0.66
N ALA A 6 5.84 2.73 -0.90
CA ALA A 6 6.20 3.73 0.11
C ALA A 6 6.33 5.08 -0.58
N TYR A 7 6.62 6.15 0.16
CA TYR A 7 7.03 7.40 -0.46
C TYR A 7 8.24 7.15 -1.38
N PRO A 8 8.32 7.72 -2.60
CA PRO A 8 9.34 7.33 -3.57
C PRO A 8 10.79 7.44 -3.10
N ALA A 9 11.07 8.39 -2.21
CA ALA A 9 12.41 8.52 -1.61
C ALA A 9 12.81 7.30 -0.77
N CYS A 10 11.85 6.51 -0.28
CA CYS A 10 12.06 5.30 0.51
C CYS A 10 12.20 4.02 -0.35
N ALA A 11 12.19 4.13 -1.69
CA ALA A 11 12.26 2.97 -2.58
C ALA A 11 13.58 2.20 -2.45
N ALA A 12 14.68 2.91 -2.13
CA ALA A 12 15.98 2.29 -1.92
C ALA A 12 15.97 1.37 -0.68
N GLU A 13 15.37 1.82 0.41
CA GLU A 13 15.24 1.08 1.67
C GLU A 13 14.39 -0.18 1.49
N VAL A 14 13.29 -0.09 0.75
CA VAL A 14 12.45 -1.26 0.43
C VAL A 14 13.27 -2.33 -0.30
N LYS A 15 14.06 -1.92 -1.31
CA LYS A 15 14.90 -2.85 -2.09
C LYS A 15 16.05 -3.41 -1.25
N LEU A 16 16.72 -2.59 -0.47
CA LEU A 16 17.83 -3.00 0.42
C LEU A 16 17.36 -3.98 1.51
N ALA A 17 16.12 -3.83 1.99
CA ALA A 17 15.49 -4.77 2.91
C ALA A 17 15.02 -6.10 2.25
N GLY A 18 15.23 -6.27 0.93
CA GLY A 18 14.81 -7.45 0.17
C GLY A 18 13.31 -7.50 -0.18
N GLY A 19 12.64 -6.36 -0.13
CA GLY A 19 11.27 -6.16 -0.62
C GLY A 19 11.21 -5.81 -2.11
N THR A 20 10.03 -5.92 -2.70
CA THR A 20 9.74 -5.43 -4.05
C THR A 20 9.02 -4.09 -3.92
N TYR A 21 9.64 -3.00 -4.38
CA TYR A 21 9.00 -1.70 -4.41
C TYR A 21 7.91 -1.68 -5.49
N ALA A 22 6.67 -1.45 -5.07
CA ALA A 22 5.53 -1.27 -5.97
C ALA A 22 5.53 0.16 -6.50
N ASP A 23 5.86 0.30 -7.78
CA ASP A 23 5.81 1.57 -8.50
C ASP A 23 4.39 1.77 -9.05
N ILE A 24 3.55 2.44 -8.27
CA ILE A 24 2.13 2.69 -8.53
C ILE A 24 1.83 4.19 -8.43
N GLU A 25 0.72 4.62 -9.01
CA GLU A 25 0.34 6.04 -9.00
C GLU A 25 0.11 6.56 -7.56
N VAL A 26 0.34 7.86 -7.33
CA VAL A 26 0.27 8.47 -5.98
C VAL A 26 -1.12 8.35 -5.31
N THR A 27 -2.15 8.05 -6.10
CA THR A 27 -3.54 7.83 -5.66
C THR A 27 -3.89 6.36 -5.43
N GLU A 28 -2.98 5.43 -5.72
CA GLU A 28 -3.20 3.98 -5.63
C GLU A 28 -2.62 3.38 -4.35
N ALA A 29 -3.07 2.17 -4.02
CA ALA A 29 -2.57 1.37 -2.93
C ALA A 29 -2.37 -0.08 -3.38
N VAL A 30 -1.44 -0.80 -2.75
CA VAL A 30 -1.13 -2.20 -3.02
C VAL A 30 -1.28 -3.04 -1.76
N THR A 31 -1.80 -4.26 -1.94
CA THR A 31 -1.91 -5.27 -0.89
C THR A 31 -1.06 -6.50 -1.22
N ASP A 32 -0.20 -6.92 -0.30
CA ASP A 32 0.49 -8.21 -0.30
C ASP A 32 0.18 -8.96 1.01
N GLY A 33 -0.77 -9.89 0.95
CA GLY A 33 -1.28 -10.59 2.12
C GLY A 33 -1.93 -9.62 3.11
N HIS A 34 -1.32 -9.44 4.28
CA HIS A 34 -1.78 -8.50 5.32
C HIS A 34 -1.05 -7.14 5.29
N LEU A 35 -0.20 -6.90 4.29
CA LEU A 35 0.52 -5.64 4.14
C LEU A 35 -0.18 -4.75 3.11
N ILE A 36 -0.87 -3.71 3.60
CA ILE A 36 -1.57 -2.71 2.76
C ILE A 36 -0.80 -1.41 2.83
N THR A 37 -0.28 -0.95 1.69
CA THR A 37 0.65 0.19 1.60
C THR A 37 0.33 1.09 0.42
N ALA A 38 0.74 2.36 0.50
CA ALA A 38 0.50 3.36 -0.53
C ALA A 38 1.62 4.41 -0.59
N PRO A 39 1.77 5.16 -1.69
CA PRO A 39 2.86 6.13 -1.83
C PRO A 39 2.74 7.35 -0.91
N ALA A 40 1.54 7.91 -0.75
CA ALA A 40 1.29 9.11 0.04
C ALA A 40 -0.19 9.30 0.39
N TRP A 41 -0.52 10.41 1.08
CA TRP A 41 -1.87 10.78 1.50
C TRP A 41 -2.93 10.89 0.38
N PRO A 42 -2.62 11.20 -0.91
CA PRO A 42 -3.64 11.18 -1.96
C PRO A 42 -4.29 9.79 -2.16
N ALA A 43 -3.60 8.72 -1.78
CA ALA A 43 -4.09 7.35 -1.85
C ALA A 43 -4.96 6.93 -0.66
N HIS A 44 -5.26 7.81 0.31
CA HIS A 44 -6.10 7.45 1.46
C HIS A 44 -7.41 6.75 1.08
N PRO A 45 -8.17 7.18 0.04
CA PRO A 45 -9.38 6.46 -0.36
C PRO A 45 -9.10 5.01 -0.78
N ALA A 46 -8.10 4.78 -1.63
CA ALA A 46 -7.73 3.45 -2.12
C ALA A 46 -7.17 2.57 -0.99
N TRP A 47 -6.30 3.13 -0.15
CA TRP A 47 -5.70 2.46 0.99
C TRP A 47 -6.75 2.04 2.03
N MET A 48 -7.67 2.95 2.40
CA MET A 48 -8.73 2.65 3.37
C MET A 48 -9.69 1.58 2.84
N ALA A 49 -10.04 1.62 1.55
CA ALA A 49 -10.90 0.60 0.94
C ALA A 49 -10.28 -0.80 1.05
N GLN A 50 -8.98 -0.94 0.73
CA GLN A 50 -8.26 -2.20 0.87
C GLN A 50 -8.11 -2.63 2.35
N PHE A 51 -7.85 -1.68 3.26
CA PHE A 51 -7.70 -1.96 4.68
C PHE A 51 -9.02 -2.46 5.31
N ILE A 52 -10.15 -1.82 5.00
CA ILE A 52 -11.49 -2.25 5.45
C ILE A 52 -11.79 -3.67 4.94
N GLN A 53 -11.46 -3.97 3.69
CA GLN A 53 -11.61 -5.31 3.12
C GLN A 53 -10.75 -6.34 3.86
N ALA A 54 -9.51 -6.00 4.22
CA ALA A 54 -8.62 -6.88 4.99
C ALA A 54 -9.16 -7.18 6.41
N LEU A 55 -9.94 -6.27 6.99
CA LEU A 55 -10.65 -6.48 8.26
C LEU A 55 -11.92 -7.34 8.13
N GLY A 56 -12.34 -7.67 6.90
CA GLY A 56 -13.62 -8.34 6.66
C GLY A 56 -14.83 -7.46 6.99
N ALA A 57 -14.64 -6.14 7.01
CA ALA A 57 -15.69 -5.18 7.32
C ALA A 57 -16.37 -4.66 6.04
N THR A 58 -17.63 -4.26 6.17
CA THR A 58 -18.41 -3.67 5.08
C THR A 58 -18.97 -2.33 5.53
N VAL A 59 -18.85 -1.30 4.69
CA VAL A 59 -19.45 0.02 4.92
C VAL A 59 -20.74 0.12 4.11
N THR A 60 -21.86 0.38 4.78
CA THR A 60 -23.19 0.61 4.19
C THR A 60 -23.76 1.92 4.72
N ILE A 61 -24.59 2.59 3.93
CA ILE A 61 -25.34 3.80 4.33
C ILE A 61 -26.78 3.42 4.64
#